data_AF-A0AAV6MQA0-F1
#
_entry.id   AF-A0AAV6MQA0-F1
#
_cell.length_a   1.000
_cell.length_b   1.000
_cell.length_c   1.000
_cell.angle_alpha   90.00
_cell.angle_beta   90.00
_cell.angle_gamma   90.00
#
_symmetry.space_group_name_H-M   'P 1'
#
loop_
_entity.id
_entity.type
_entity.pdbx_description
1 polymer ?
#
loop_
_entity_poly.entity_id
_entity_poly.type
_entity_poly.pdbx_seq_one_letter_code
_entity_poly.pdbx_strand_id
1 'polypeptide(L)'
;MIPFRALFLCSLLFVVVYSDAPPDGDKTPDVEVDKINVTDTDTDKGIDVEKADEYWQKRAAEAQKAAQKAFNPDPDSVADNFNAAVGHNNSRRSLRRYRGPCLATNPIDRCWRCDPNWDKNRKKLAECPLGFGHQTIGGKRGPIYVVTDASDENLVDPKPGTLRHAVVQNGPRWIIFGRSMIIRLSQELIISSNKTIDARGFNVHIAFGAGLTLQFVHNIIIHGLHIHDIISKSGGMIRDAFDHYGFRTQSDGDGISIFGGSHIWIDHVSMYNCQDGLIDAIMGSTAITISNSHFTHHNEVMLFGASDSYKEDSIMQITLAFNHFGRGLVQRMPRCRFGFFHVVNNDYTHWLMYAIGGSQHPTIVSQGNRFIAPPNPSAKQITKREYADESEWKNWSWRSEGDLMINGAYFVPAGDQTKGKKSDFSRYDMIKFKPGAYVKRLTRFAGTLECQVGKPC
;
A
#
# COMPACT_ATOMS: atom_id res chain seq x y z
N MET A 1 -22.75 -33.30 -10.34
CA MET A 1 -22.20 -33.17 -11.71
C MET A 1 -23.01 -32.12 -12.44
N ILE A 2 -22.51 -30.89 -12.45
CA ILE A 2 -23.09 -29.70 -13.12
C ILE A 2 -21.86 -28.96 -13.71
N PRO A 3 -21.87 -28.55 -14.99
CA PRO A 3 -20.63 -28.32 -15.73
C PRO A 3 -20.00 -26.95 -15.49
N PHE A 4 -18.67 -26.97 -15.38
CA PHE A 4 -17.73 -25.85 -15.41
C PHE A 4 -17.71 -25.19 -16.79
N ARG A 5 -18.62 -24.24 -17.08
CA ARG A 5 -18.52 -23.35 -18.26
C ARG A 5 -19.25 -22.02 -17.97
N ALA A 6 -18.63 -21.15 -17.18
CA ALA A 6 -19.04 -19.74 -17.05
C ALA A 6 -17.96 -18.82 -16.43
N LEU A 7 -16.68 -19.20 -16.43
CA LEU A 7 -15.59 -18.39 -15.85
C LEU A 7 -14.52 -17.93 -16.86
N PHE A 8 -14.67 -18.28 -18.14
CA PHE A 8 -13.67 -17.99 -19.17
C PHE A 8 -14.20 -16.91 -20.11
N LEU A 9 -13.93 -15.65 -19.74
CA LEU A 9 -13.85 -14.47 -20.64
C LEU A 9 -13.61 -13.15 -19.86
N CYS A 10 -13.60 -13.18 -18.52
CA CYS A 10 -13.51 -11.95 -17.71
C CYS A 10 -12.09 -11.57 -17.21
N SER A 11 -11.07 -12.42 -17.44
CA SER A 11 -9.72 -12.24 -16.88
C SER A 11 -8.64 -11.80 -17.87
N LEU A 12 -8.97 -11.63 -19.16
CA LEU A 12 -8.02 -11.23 -20.21
C LEU A 12 -8.20 -9.80 -20.73
N LEU A 13 -9.14 -9.03 -20.18
CA LEU A 13 -9.46 -7.67 -20.64
C LEU A 13 -9.98 -6.77 -19.50
N PHE A 14 -9.22 -6.67 -18.42
CA PHE A 14 -9.44 -5.62 -17.42
C PHE A 14 -8.10 -5.00 -17.00
N VAL A 15 -7.63 -4.07 -17.82
CA VAL A 15 -7.10 -2.81 -17.30
C VAL A 15 -8.19 -1.79 -17.56
N VAL A 16 -8.85 -1.35 -16.50
CA VAL A 16 -9.86 -0.29 -16.58
C VAL A 16 -9.12 0.99 -16.91
N VAL A 17 -9.28 1.50 -18.13
CA VAL A 17 -8.99 2.90 -18.43
C VAL A 17 -10.04 3.72 -17.68
N TYR A 18 -9.67 4.33 -16.56
CA TYR A 18 -10.48 5.38 -15.94
C TYR A 18 -10.23 6.69 -16.70
N SER A 19 -11.18 7.11 -17.54
CA SER A 19 -11.25 8.48 -18.04
C SER A 19 -12.48 9.16 -17.45
N ASP A 20 -12.28 10.10 -16.53
CA ASP A 20 -13.35 11.02 -16.11
C ASP A 20 -13.65 12.00 -17.24
N ALA A 21 -14.87 11.93 -17.79
CA ALA A 21 -15.44 12.97 -18.63
C ALA A 21 -16.72 13.53 -17.96
N PRO A 22 -16.94 14.85 -17.97
CA PRO A 22 -18.05 15.49 -17.27
C PRO A 22 -19.39 15.29 -18.01
N PRO A 23 -20.53 15.44 -17.32
CA PRO A 23 -21.83 15.17 -17.93
C PRO A 23 -22.33 16.41 -18.67
N ASP A 24 -22.76 16.25 -19.92
CA ASP A 24 -23.83 17.08 -20.48
C ASP A 24 -24.47 16.45 -21.74
N GLY A 25 -25.80 16.31 -21.67
CA GLY A 25 -26.77 16.65 -22.73
C GLY A 25 -26.69 16.06 -24.14
N ASP A 26 -27.56 15.06 -24.38
CA ASP A 26 -28.53 14.97 -25.49
C ASP A 26 -28.11 14.51 -26.92
N LYS A 27 -28.96 13.61 -27.45
CA LYS A 27 -29.21 13.11 -28.83
C LYS A 27 -28.24 12.11 -29.48
N THR A 28 -28.75 10.90 -29.66
CA THR A 28 -28.34 9.90 -30.66
C THR A 28 -28.66 10.36 -32.10
N PRO A 29 -27.89 9.89 -33.09
CA PRO A 29 -28.51 8.95 -34.04
C PRO A 29 -27.61 7.76 -34.44
N ASP A 30 -28.28 6.71 -34.88
CA ASP A 30 -27.76 5.40 -35.32
C ASP A 30 -26.76 5.48 -36.49
N VAL A 31 -25.68 4.69 -36.43
CA VAL A 31 -24.91 4.29 -37.61
C VAL A 31 -24.54 2.80 -37.53
N GLU A 32 -24.88 2.13 -38.61
CA GLU A 32 -24.76 0.71 -38.96
C GLU A 32 -23.29 0.23 -38.98
N VAL A 33 -23.02 -0.95 -38.43
CA VAL A 33 -21.67 -1.55 -38.38
C VAL A 33 -21.47 -2.47 -39.59
N ASP A 34 -20.68 -2.03 -40.55
CA ASP A 34 -20.19 -2.87 -41.65
C ASP A 34 -19.13 -3.87 -41.17
N LYS A 35 -19.32 -5.14 -41.56
CA LYS A 35 -18.45 -6.27 -41.25
C LYS A 35 -17.25 -6.27 -42.19
N ILE A 36 -16.05 -6.08 -41.67
CA ILE A 36 -14.81 -6.31 -42.43
C ILE A 36 -14.34 -7.74 -42.18
N ASN A 37 -14.44 -8.58 -43.22
CA ASN A 37 -13.80 -9.89 -43.30
C ASN A 37 -12.30 -9.69 -43.59
N VAL A 38 -11.43 -10.19 -42.71
CA VAL A 38 -9.99 -10.29 -43.00
C VAL A 38 -9.69 -11.77 -43.31
N THR A 39 -9.36 -12.03 -44.57
CA THR A 39 -8.81 -13.30 -45.03
C THR A 39 -7.30 -13.34 -44.81
N ASP A 40 -6.89 -14.47 -44.28
CA ASP A 40 -5.54 -15.00 -44.02
C ASP A 40 -4.48 -14.67 -45.08
N THR A 41 -3.26 -14.30 -44.64
CA THR A 41 -1.98 -14.91 -45.09
C THR A 41 -0.76 -14.25 -44.43
N ASP A 42 0.08 -15.14 -43.88
CA ASP A 42 1.53 -15.11 -43.76
C ASP A 42 2.25 -14.66 -42.46
N THR A 43 2.87 -15.69 -41.86
CA THR A 43 4.02 -15.74 -40.95
C THR A 43 3.81 -15.48 -39.46
N ASP A 44 3.02 -16.37 -38.86
CA ASP A 44 2.91 -16.57 -37.41
C ASP A 44 4.17 -17.24 -36.84
N LYS A 45 5.09 -16.44 -36.28
CA LYS A 45 5.90 -16.91 -35.14
C LYS A 45 5.05 -16.71 -33.90
N GLY A 46 4.17 -17.69 -33.65
CA GLY A 46 3.22 -17.70 -32.55
C GLY A 46 3.88 -17.41 -31.22
N ILE A 47 3.56 -16.23 -30.67
CA ILE A 47 3.60 -16.04 -29.23
C ILE A 47 2.47 -16.89 -28.71
N ASP A 48 2.81 -17.96 -28.00
CA ASP A 48 1.86 -18.92 -27.42
C ASP A 48 1.03 -18.23 -26.33
N VAL A 49 -0.05 -17.56 -26.75
CA VAL A 49 -0.98 -16.79 -25.89
C VAL A 49 -1.67 -17.71 -24.88
N GLU A 50 -1.81 -19.00 -25.17
CA GLU A 50 -2.42 -19.98 -24.26
C GLU A 50 -1.56 -20.24 -23.02
N LYS A 51 -0.22 -20.27 -23.15
CA LYS A 51 0.68 -20.39 -21.99
C LYS A 51 0.72 -19.13 -21.11
N ALA A 52 0.49 -17.96 -21.68
CA ALA A 52 0.46 -16.71 -20.94
C ALA A 52 -0.71 -16.66 -19.93
N ASP A 53 -1.79 -17.42 -20.17
CA ASP A 53 -2.97 -17.44 -19.30
C ASP A 53 -2.83 -18.42 -18.13
N GLU A 54 -2.28 -19.63 -18.35
CA GLU A 54 -2.17 -20.64 -17.28
C GLU A 54 -1.26 -20.20 -16.11
N TYR A 55 -0.14 -19.54 -16.41
CA TYR A 55 0.78 -19.01 -15.39
C TYR A 55 0.05 -18.03 -14.45
N TRP A 56 -0.64 -17.05 -15.02
CA TRP A 56 -1.33 -16.01 -14.25
C TRP A 56 -2.54 -16.56 -13.51
N GLN A 57 -3.29 -17.50 -14.11
CA GLN A 57 -4.37 -18.20 -13.42
C GLN A 57 -3.88 -18.96 -12.19
N LYS A 58 -2.79 -19.72 -12.33
CA LYS A 58 -2.20 -20.46 -11.21
C LYS A 58 -1.71 -19.50 -10.13
N ARG A 59 -0.99 -18.45 -10.51
CA ARG A 59 -0.47 -17.44 -9.58
C ARG A 59 -1.61 -16.72 -8.85
N ALA A 60 -2.70 -16.37 -9.54
CA ALA A 60 -3.89 -15.77 -8.95
C ALA A 60 -4.60 -16.73 -7.97
N ALA A 61 -4.77 -18.01 -8.33
CA ALA A 61 -5.39 -19.01 -7.46
C ALA A 61 -4.56 -19.26 -6.18
N GLU A 62 -3.24 -19.33 -6.29
CA GLU A 62 -2.34 -19.44 -5.15
C GLU A 62 -2.41 -18.21 -4.24
N ALA A 63 -2.43 -17.01 -4.83
CA ALA A 63 -2.57 -15.75 -4.11
C ALA A 63 -3.93 -15.64 -3.39
N GLN A 64 -5.02 -16.03 -4.04
CA GLN A 64 -6.36 -16.06 -3.44
C GLN A 64 -6.40 -17.00 -2.23
N LYS A 65 -5.82 -18.19 -2.33
CA LYS A 65 -5.72 -19.13 -1.21
C LYS A 65 -4.90 -18.56 -0.05
N ALA A 66 -3.81 -17.86 -0.36
CA ALA A 66 -3.01 -17.17 0.66
C ALA A 66 -3.79 -16.04 1.34
N ALA A 67 -4.52 -15.23 0.57
CA ALA A 67 -5.36 -14.15 1.08
C ALA A 67 -6.48 -14.68 1.99
N GLN A 68 -7.19 -15.73 1.59
CA GLN A 68 -8.22 -16.37 2.42
C GLN A 68 -7.66 -16.94 3.73
N LYS A 69 -6.44 -17.49 3.69
CA LYS A 69 -5.76 -17.98 4.90
C LYS A 69 -5.34 -16.83 5.83
N ALA A 70 -5.00 -15.68 5.27
CA ALA A 70 -4.57 -14.50 6.00
C ALA A 70 -5.74 -13.70 6.57
N PHE A 71 -6.92 -13.78 5.94
CA PHE A 71 -8.12 -13.09 6.35
C PHE A 71 -8.61 -13.55 7.73
N ASN A 72 -8.86 -12.58 8.60
CA ASN A 72 -9.48 -12.81 9.90
C ASN A 72 -10.98 -12.44 9.84
N PRO A 73 -11.92 -13.39 9.92
CA PRO A 73 -13.36 -13.14 9.73
C PRO A 73 -14.00 -12.28 10.82
N ASP A 74 -13.35 -12.15 11.96
CA ASP A 74 -13.72 -11.18 12.98
C ASP A 74 -12.49 -10.26 13.16
N PRO A 75 -12.51 -9.03 12.63
CA PRO A 75 -11.47 -8.04 12.89
C PRO A 75 -11.82 -6.98 13.96
N ASP A 76 -13.03 -7.03 14.54
CA ASP A 76 -13.56 -6.07 15.54
C ASP A 76 -13.42 -6.38 17.06
N SER A 77 -13.40 -7.62 17.52
CA SER A 77 -13.17 -8.09 18.92
C SER A 77 -11.77 -7.88 19.60
N VAL A 78 -11.27 -6.66 19.85
CA VAL A 78 -9.86 -6.33 20.26
C VAL A 78 -9.46 -6.42 21.76
N ALA A 79 -8.16 -6.71 21.97
CA ALA A 79 -7.40 -7.08 23.18
C ALA A 79 -7.02 -6.00 24.24
N ASP A 80 -6.64 -6.50 25.44
CA ASP A 80 -6.00 -5.74 26.53
C ASP A 80 -4.56 -6.19 26.88
N ASN A 81 -3.75 -5.20 27.28
CA ASN A 81 -2.36 -5.19 27.79
C ASN A 81 -1.20 -5.76 26.92
N PHE A 82 -0.59 -4.88 26.11
CA PHE A 82 0.88 -4.86 25.94
C PHE A 82 1.37 -3.47 25.50
N ASN A 83 1.67 -2.59 26.46
CA ASN A 83 2.25 -1.27 26.18
C ASN A 83 3.14 -0.73 27.32
N ALA A 84 3.82 -1.63 28.04
CA ALA A 84 4.79 -1.24 29.07
C ALA A 84 5.98 -0.44 28.49
N ALA A 85 6.19 -0.47 27.17
CA ALA A 85 7.29 0.24 26.54
C ALA A 85 6.99 1.71 26.21
N VAL A 86 5.73 2.15 26.03
CA VAL A 86 5.44 3.54 25.60
C VAL A 86 5.48 4.50 26.79
N GLY A 87 6.68 4.66 27.35
CA GLY A 87 6.98 5.42 28.55
C GLY A 87 7.04 6.94 28.36
N HIS A 88 6.56 7.59 29.42
CA HIS A 88 6.50 9.01 29.71
C HIS A 88 7.87 9.70 29.59
N ASN A 89 7.91 10.82 28.86
CA ASN A 89 8.63 12.00 29.32
C ASN A 89 8.23 13.21 28.47
N ASN A 90 7.53 14.14 29.11
CA ASN A 90 7.16 15.43 28.53
C ASN A 90 8.38 16.34 28.58
N SER A 91 9.00 16.58 27.42
CA SER A 91 9.79 17.79 27.23
C SER A 91 9.46 18.38 25.86
N ARG A 92 8.82 19.56 25.90
CA ARG A 92 8.56 20.41 24.75
C ARG A 92 9.92 20.84 24.18
N ARG A 93 10.32 20.32 23.01
CA ARG A 93 11.43 20.88 22.24
C ARG A 93 11.11 20.85 20.74
N SER A 94 11.54 21.93 20.09
CA SER A 94 11.26 22.36 18.73
C SER A 94 11.77 21.40 17.64
N LEU A 95 11.36 21.69 16.40
CA LEU A 95 11.64 21.02 15.12
C LEU A 95 13.14 20.96 14.72
N ARG A 96 14.07 20.83 15.68
CA ARG A 96 15.49 20.66 15.39
C ARG A 96 15.84 19.17 15.31
N ARG A 97 16.67 18.80 14.33
CA ARG A 97 17.22 17.45 14.14
C ARG A 97 17.83 16.94 15.46
N TYR A 98 17.19 15.95 16.08
CA TYR A 98 17.56 15.40 17.39
C TYR A 98 18.96 14.75 17.33
N ARG A 99 19.84 15.07 18.27
CA ARG A 99 21.24 14.57 18.37
C ARG A 99 21.53 13.78 19.67
N GLY A 100 20.50 13.36 20.39
CA GLY A 100 20.63 12.60 21.66
C GLY A 100 20.72 11.08 21.47
N PRO A 101 20.67 10.27 22.56
CA PRO A 101 20.64 8.80 22.47
C PRO A 101 19.45 8.33 21.62
N CYS A 102 19.54 7.16 20.98
CA CYS A 102 18.52 6.68 20.03
C CYS A 102 17.09 6.92 20.55
N LEU A 103 16.26 7.53 19.70
CA LEU A 103 14.88 7.87 20.04
C LEU A 103 13.92 7.19 19.07
N ALA A 104 13.51 5.97 19.42
CA ALA A 104 12.40 5.28 18.77
C ALA A 104 11.10 5.53 19.57
N THR A 105 10.09 6.09 18.91
CA THR A 105 8.94 6.69 19.61
C THR A 105 7.72 5.78 19.64
N ASN A 106 7.49 5.01 18.57
CA ASN A 106 6.38 4.05 18.43
C ASN A 106 6.86 2.59 18.58
N PRO A 107 5.95 1.61 18.78
CA PRO A 107 6.30 0.21 18.99
C PRO A 107 7.09 -0.46 17.85
N ILE A 108 6.79 -0.13 16.59
CA ILE A 108 7.46 -0.71 15.41
C ILE A 108 8.92 -0.29 15.39
N ASP A 109 9.20 1.01 15.49
CA ASP A 109 10.58 1.54 15.52
C ASP A 109 11.37 0.97 16.70
N ARG A 110 10.76 0.90 17.89
CA ARG A 110 11.45 0.44 19.12
C ARG A 110 11.97 -0.99 19.01
N CYS A 111 11.35 -1.83 18.18
CA CYS A 111 11.77 -3.20 17.98
C CYS A 111 13.15 -3.31 17.30
N TRP A 112 13.55 -2.35 16.47
CA TRP A 112 14.77 -2.46 15.67
C TRP A 112 15.67 -1.21 15.62
N ARG A 113 15.12 0.02 15.57
CA ARG A 113 15.88 1.26 15.24
C ARG A 113 17.09 1.47 16.13
N CYS A 114 16.91 1.21 17.42
CA CYS A 114 17.92 1.47 18.43
C CYS A 114 19.03 0.41 18.52
N ASP A 115 19.03 -0.61 17.66
CA ASP A 115 20.17 -1.51 17.51
C ASP A 115 21.31 -0.79 16.74
N PRO A 116 22.46 -0.49 17.35
CA PRO A 116 23.58 0.13 16.65
C PRO A 116 24.21 -0.79 15.58
N ASN A 117 23.91 -2.09 15.61
CA ASN A 117 24.36 -3.09 14.65
C ASN A 117 23.22 -3.53 13.71
N TRP A 118 22.21 -2.68 13.48
CA TRP A 118 21.11 -2.97 12.56
C TRP A 118 21.60 -3.39 11.16
N ASP A 119 22.78 -2.94 10.73
CA ASP A 119 23.40 -3.28 9.45
C ASP A 119 23.86 -4.75 9.39
N LYS A 120 24.30 -5.31 10.52
CA LYS A 120 24.63 -6.75 10.68
C LYS A 120 23.38 -7.57 10.96
N ASN A 121 22.39 -6.97 11.60
CA ASN A 121 21.14 -7.59 12.02
C ASN A 121 19.94 -7.15 11.16
N ARG A 122 20.14 -6.81 9.87
CA ARG A 122 19.11 -6.20 9.02
C ARG A 122 17.77 -6.90 9.07
N LYS A 123 17.83 -8.23 9.05
CA LYS A 123 16.68 -9.13 9.03
C LYS A 123 15.84 -9.13 10.30
N LYS A 124 16.34 -8.57 11.41
CA LYS A 124 15.56 -8.35 12.64
C LYS A 124 14.34 -7.46 12.38
N LEU A 125 14.43 -6.55 11.40
CA LEU A 125 13.31 -5.70 10.99
C LEU A 125 12.03 -6.51 10.72
N ALA A 126 12.14 -7.69 10.11
CA ALA A 126 11.02 -8.56 9.77
C ALA A 126 10.34 -9.24 10.99
N GLU A 127 10.73 -8.90 12.21
CA GLU A 127 10.05 -9.29 13.47
C GLU A 127 9.21 -8.16 14.06
N CYS A 128 9.30 -6.96 13.47
CA CYS A 128 8.71 -5.74 13.98
C CYS A 128 7.37 -5.30 13.36
N PRO A 129 6.84 -5.85 12.24
CA PRO A 129 5.54 -5.42 11.76
C PRO A 129 4.45 -5.74 12.79
N LEU A 130 3.49 -4.83 12.88
CA LEU A 130 2.27 -4.95 13.68
C LEU A 130 1.05 -4.72 12.80
N GLY A 131 -0.14 -4.99 13.32
CA GLY A 131 -1.37 -4.84 12.55
C GLY A 131 -1.64 -6.05 11.66
N PHE A 132 -2.52 -5.90 10.67
CA PHE A 132 -2.86 -7.00 9.76
C PHE A 132 -1.66 -7.55 8.99
N GLY A 133 -0.61 -6.75 8.76
CA GLY A 133 0.65 -7.18 8.17
C GLY A 133 1.65 -7.87 9.12
N HIS A 134 1.31 -8.16 10.39
CA HIS A 134 2.26 -8.63 11.41
C HIS A 134 2.98 -9.95 11.07
N GLN A 135 2.41 -10.80 10.22
CA GLN A 135 3.02 -12.07 9.80
C GLN A 135 3.99 -11.92 8.63
N THR A 136 4.17 -10.70 8.11
CA THR A 136 5.03 -10.42 6.97
C THR A 136 6.50 -10.53 7.36
N ILE A 137 7.19 -11.54 6.82
CA ILE A 137 8.63 -11.76 7.05
C ILE A 137 9.50 -11.39 5.84
N GLY A 138 8.89 -11.09 4.71
CA GLY A 138 9.55 -10.74 3.45
C GLY A 138 10.61 -11.77 3.05
N GLY A 139 11.80 -11.26 2.73
CA GLY A 139 12.98 -12.03 2.35
C GLY A 139 13.82 -12.58 3.52
N LYS A 140 13.33 -12.54 4.78
CA LYS A 140 14.12 -12.88 5.99
C LYS A 140 14.91 -14.19 5.87
N ARG A 141 14.29 -15.23 5.32
CA ARG A 141 14.89 -16.57 5.18
C ARG A 141 15.84 -16.73 3.98
N GLY A 142 15.97 -15.70 3.15
CA GLY A 142 16.76 -15.72 1.93
C GLY A 142 18.14 -15.08 2.10
N PRO A 143 19.08 -15.28 1.16
CA PRO A 143 20.33 -14.55 1.17
C PRO A 143 20.11 -13.05 0.92
N ILE A 144 21.12 -12.26 1.27
CA ILE A 144 21.18 -10.84 0.91
C ILE A 144 21.54 -10.72 -0.57
N TYR A 145 20.83 -9.84 -1.27
CA TYR A 145 21.16 -9.40 -2.63
C TYR A 145 21.54 -7.93 -2.59
N VAL A 146 22.67 -7.55 -3.19
CA VAL A 146 23.13 -6.15 -3.20
C VAL A 146 22.93 -5.55 -4.59
N VAL A 147 22.06 -4.54 -4.68
CA VAL A 147 21.88 -3.73 -5.88
C VAL A 147 23.05 -2.74 -5.98
N THR A 148 23.81 -2.84 -7.07
CA THR A 148 24.99 -2.01 -7.37
C THR A 148 24.81 -1.17 -8.63
N ASP A 149 23.85 -1.56 -9.48
CA ASP A 149 23.55 -0.97 -10.77
C ASP A 149 22.12 -0.41 -10.76
N ALA A 150 21.98 0.86 -11.12
CA ALA A 150 20.70 1.57 -11.13
C ALA A 150 20.00 1.52 -12.50
N SER A 151 20.61 0.89 -13.50
CA SER A 151 20.04 0.72 -14.85
C SER A 151 18.83 -0.22 -14.84
N ASP A 152 17.94 0.00 -15.82
CA ASP A 152 16.75 -0.80 -16.06
C ASP A 152 16.50 -0.95 -17.57
N GLU A 153 17.54 -1.39 -18.29
CA GLU A 153 17.58 -1.36 -19.76
C GLU A 153 16.96 -2.60 -20.40
N ASN A 154 17.15 -3.79 -19.81
CA ASN A 154 16.61 -5.04 -20.31
C ASN A 154 15.52 -5.58 -19.37
N LEU A 155 14.28 -5.56 -19.86
CA LEU A 155 13.10 -5.94 -19.09
C LEU A 155 12.86 -7.44 -19.06
N VAL A 156 13.39 -8.18 -20.04
CA VAL A 156 13.20 -9.63 -20.20
C VAL A 156 14.40 -10.41 -19.67
N ASP A 157 15.61 -9.87 -19.74
CA ASP A 157 16.81 -10.48 -19.16
C ASP A 157 17.58 -9.43 -18.34
N PRO A 158 17.09 -9.09 -17.15
CA PRO A 158 17.65 -8.01 -16.36
C PRO A 158 19.05 -8.37 -15.87
N LYS A 159 19.98 -7.42 -16.01
CA LYS A 159 21.39 -7.61 -15.65
C LYS A 159 21.56 -7.89 -14.13
N PRO A 160 22.36 -8.88 -13.72
CA PRO A 160 22.76 -9.04 -12.32
C PRO A 160 23.39 -7.76 -11.75
N GLY A 161 23.01 -7.40 -10.53
CA GLY A 161 23.36 -6.13 -9.88
C GLY A 161 22.24 -5.09 -9.93
N THR A 162 21.23 -5.26 -10.79
CA THR A 162 20.06 -4.36 -10.89
C THR A 162 18.94 -4.74 -9.93
N LEU A 163 18.06 -3.79 -9.62
CA LEU A 163 16.87 -4.04 -8.82
C LEU A 163 15.89 -5.00 -9.53
N ARG A 164 15.70 -4.87 -10.86
CA ARG A 164 14.84 -5.77 -11.63
C ARG A 164 15.30 -7.21 -11.56
N HIS A 165 16.60 -7.46 -11.70
CA HIS A 165 17.13 -8.81 -11.52
C HIS A 165 16.89 -9.31 -10.09
N ALA A 166 17.05 -8.47 -9.07
CA ALA A 166 16.90 -8.86 -7.67
C ALA A 166 15.48 -9.34 -7.30
N VAL A 167 14.45 -8.62 -7.76
CA VAL A 167 13.05 -8.85 -7.34
C VAL A 167 12.39 -10.05 -8.02
N VAL A 168 12.94 -10.52 -9.14
CA VAL A 168 12.41 -11.69 -9.88
C VAL A 168 13.09 -13.00 -9.46
N GLN A 169 14.13 -12.96 -8.61
CA GLN A 169 14.84 -14.17 -8.21
C GLN A 169 13.95 -15.17 -7.48
N ASN A 170 14.25 -16.45 -7.69
CA ASN A 170 13.58 -17.55 -6.99
C ASN A 170 13.80 -17.50 -5.48
N GLY A 171 12.74 -17.88 -4.75
CA GLY A 171 12.71 -17.98 -3.30
C GLY A 171 12.88 -16.63 -2.59
N PRO A 172 13.08 -16.67 -1.26
CA PRO A 172 13.21 -15.45 -0.49
C PRO A 172 14.50 -14.67 -0.81
N ARG A 173 14.44 -13.33 -0.82
CA ARG A 173 15.61 -12.45 -0.98
C ARG A 173 15.50 -11.17 -0.14
N TRP A 174 16.56 -10.87 0.61
CA TRP A 174 16.70 -9.58 1.30
C TRP A 174 17.55 -8.63 0.46
N ILE A 175 16.89 -7.73 -0.25
CA ILE A 175 17.50 -6.84 -1.23
C ILE A 175 17.94 -5.55 -0.53
N ILE A 176 19.24 -5.26 -0.60
CA ILE A 176 19.85 -4.01 -0.11
C ILE A 176 20.53 -3.29 -1.25
N PHE A 177 21.04 -2.09 -0.98
CA PHE A 177 21.73 -1.27 -1.96
C PHE A 177 23.19 -1.08 -1.55
N GLY A 178 24.10 -1.01 -2.53
CA GLY A 178 25.53 -0.78 -2.30
C GLY A 178 25.93 0.69 -2.24
N ARG A 179 25.03 1.60 -2.65
CA ARG A 179 25.20 3.06 -2.65
C ARG A 179 23.85 3.76 -2.73
N SER A 180 23.83 5.06 -2.43
CA SER A 180 22.69 5.93 -2.78
C SER A 180 22.53 5.97 -4.29
N MET A 181 21.29 5.89 -4.77
CA MET A 181 21.00 5.86 -6.21
C MET A 181 19.58 6.34 -6.52
N ILE A 182 19.41 6.84 -7.74
CA ILE A 182 18.11 7.10 -8.35
C ILE A 182 17.93 6.02 -9.41
N ILE A 183 16.90 5.20 -9.25
CA ILE A 183 16.53 4.14 -10.18
C ILE A 183 15.34 4.64 -10.98
N ARG A 184 15.55 4.81 -12.29
CA ARG A 184 14.50 5.16 -13.23
C ARG A 184 14.02 3.90 -13.91
N LEU A 185 12.86 3.40 -13.49
CA LEU A 185 12.27 2.20 -14.09
C LEU A 185 11.72 2.51 -15.48
N SER A 186 12.13 1.73 -16.48
CA SER A 186 11.73 1.91 -17.88
C SER A 186 10.28 1.50 -18.10
N GLN A 187 9.83 0.47 -17.38
CA GLN A 187 8.47 -0.05 -17.29
C GLN A 187 8.21 -0.53 -15.85
N GLU A 188 6.97 -0.87 -15.51
CA GLU A 188 6.62 -1.35 -14.16
C GLU A 188 7.60 -2.41 -13.64
N LEU A 189 7.94 -2.31 -12.35
CA LEU A 189 8.75 -3.31 -11.69
C LEU A 189 7.84 -4.33 -11.02
N ILE A 190 7.62 -5.47 -11.69
CA ILE A 190 6.86 -6.58 -11.13
C ILE A 190 7.73 -7.35 -10.11
N ILE A 191 7.26 -7.43 -8.87
CA ILE A 191 8.00 -8.04 -7.76
C ILE A 191 7.40 -9.41 -7.45
N SER A 192 8.23 -10.46 -7.41
CA SER A 192 7.80 -11.82 -7.01
C SER A 192 7.68 -11.96 -5.48
N SER A 193 7.00 -13.01 -5.00
CA SER A 193 6.80 -13.27 -3.56
C SER A 193 8.10 -13.40 -2.76
N ASN A 194 8.00 -13.23 -1.44
CA ASN A 194 9.08 -13.44 -0.45
C ASN A 194 10.26 -12.46 -0.59
N LYS A 195 9.99 -11.19 -0.86
CA LYS A 195 11.02 -10.18 -1.07
C LYS A 195 11.02 -9.15 0.06
N THR A 196 12.20 -8.68 0.41
CA THR A 196 12.36 -7.45 1.18
C THR A 196 13.20 -6.49 0.36
N ILE A 197 12.70 -5.28 0.13
CA ILE A 197 13.51 -4.16 -0.37
C ILE A 197 13.83 -3.28 0.83
N ASP A 198 15.10 -3.22 1.22
CA ASP A 198 15.60 -2.53 2.42
C ASP A 198 16.63 -1.47 2.02
N ALA A 199 16.18 -0.21 1.99
CA ALA A 199 17.02 0.93 1.62
C ALA A 199 17.87 1.48 2.77
N ARG A 200 17.81 0.92 3.99
CA ARG A 200 18.58 1.46 5.12
C ARG A 200 20.08 1.50 4.83
N GLY A 201 20.69 2.63 5.14
CA GLY A 201 22.10 2.91 4.91
C GLY A 201 22.35 3.78 3.68
N PHE A 202 21.38 3.90 2.77
CA PHE A 202 21.53 4.63 1.52
C PHE A 202 20.28 5.42 1.18
N ASN A 203 20.46 6.52 0.44
CA ASN A 203 19.32 7.27 -0.08
C ASN A 203 18.94 6.72 -1.46
N VAL A 204 17.83 5.97 -1.50
CA VAL A 204 17.38 5.26 -2.71
C VAL A 204 16.05 5.81 -3.17
N HIS A 205 16.04 6.27 -4.42
CA HIS A 205 14.86 6.83 -5.07
C HIS A 205 14.42 5.91 -6.21
N ILE A 206 13.13 5.59 -6.25
CA ILE A 206 12.44 5.11 -7.45
C ILE A 206 11.72 6.31 -8.04
N ALA A 207 12.19 6.84 -9.16
CA ALA A 207 11.69 8.11 -9.67
C ALA A 207 11.82 8.31 -11.18
N PHE A 208 11.02 9.23 -11.73
CA PHE A 208 11.05 9.68 -13.13
C PHE A 208 10.75 8.58 -14.17
N GLY A 209 10.16 7.47 -13.71
CA GLY A 209 9.90 6.25 -14.45
C GLY A 209 8.61 5.59 -13.97
N ALA A 210 8.48 4.28 -14.19
CA ALA A 210 7.33 3.52 -13.68
C ALA A 210 7.41 3.23 -12.17
N GLY A 211 6.29 2.76 -11.60
CA GLY A 211 6.17 2.34 -10.21
C GLY A 211 6.45 0.86 -9.94
N LEU A 212 6.09 0.43 -8.73
CA LEU A 212 6.23 -0.93 -8.22
C LEU A 212 4.91 -1.68 -8.29
N THR A 213 4.92 -2.93 -8.78
CA THR A 213 3.70 -3.73 -8.94
C THR A 213 3.82 -5.05 -8.18
N LEU A 214 2.95 -5.22 -7.18
CA LEU A 214 2.80 -6.43 -6.36
C LEU A 214 1.56 -7.19 -6.81
N GLN A 215 1.68 -7.95 -7.90
CA GLN A 215 0.54 -8.67 -8.48
C GLN A 215 0.57 -10.17 -8.18
N PHE A 216 -0.50 -10.64 -7.53
CA PHE A 216 -0.74 -12.01 -7.12
C PHE A 216 0.47 -12.61 -6.39
N VAL A 217 0.91 -11.91 -5.36
CA VAL A 217 2.11 -12.25 -4.58
C VAL A 217 1.83 -12.11 -3.10
N HIS A 218 2.72 -12.69 -2.31
CA HIS A 218 2.62 -12.60 -0.87
C HIS A 218 3.98 -12.45 -0.20
N ASN A 219 3.94 -12.04 1.07
CA ASN A 219 5.10 -11.94 1.95
C ASN A 219 6.16 -10.96 1.40
N ILE A 220 5.82 -9.68 1.35
CA ILE A 220 6.69 -8.62 0.80
C ILE A 220 6.88 -7.49 1.81
N ILE A 221 8.13 -7.06 1.99
CA ILE A 221 8.48 -5.87 2.78
C ILE A 221 9.09 -4.82 1.85
N ILE A 222 8.56 -3.60 1.87
CA ILE A 222 9.16 -2.43 1.21
C ILE A 222 9.50 -1.42 2.30
N HIS A 223 10.80 -1.13 2.47
CA HIS A 223 11.27 -0.31 3.58
C HIS A 223 12.31 0.74 3.16
N GLY A 224 12.04 1.99 3.54
CA GLY A 224 13.03 3.08 3.46
C GLY A 224 13.19 3.76 2.09
N LEU A 225 12.31 3.47 1.11
CA LEU A 225 12.40 4.05 -0.23
C LEU A 225 11.82 5.46 -0.32
N HIS A 226 12.43 6.30 -1.16
CA HIS A 226 11.76 7.44 -1.76
C HIS A 226 11.10 7.00 -3.07
N ILE A 227 9.81 7.29 -3.27
CA ILE A 227 9.08 6.95 -4.50
C ILE A 227 8.32 8.19 -4.97
N HIS A 228 8.67 8.75 -6.12
CA HIS A 228 8.08 10.00 -6.58
C HIS A 228 8.28 10.26 -8.07
N ASP A 229 7.53 11.23 -8.62
CA ASP A 229 7.58 11.57 -10.05
C ASP A 229 7.40 10.32 -10.93
N ILE A 230 6.49 9.44 -10.49
CA ILE A 230 6.14 8.23 -11.21
C ILE A 230 5.20 8.59 -12.35
N ILE A 231 5.46 8.00 -13.51
CA ILE A 231 4.70 8.23 -14.73
C ILE A 231 4.25 6.90 -15.33
N SER A 232 3.06 6.92 -15.95
CA SER A 232 2.53 5.85 -16.77
C SER A 232 3.54 5.45 -17.85
N LYS A 233 3.66 4.14 -18.09
CA LYS A 233 4.47 3.58 -19.16
C LYS A 233 3.66 2.63 -20.01
N SER A 234 4.03 2.51 -21.27
CA SER A 234 3.29 1.78 -22.32
C SER A 234 3.11 0.28 -22.08
N GLY A 235 3.85 -0.32 -21.15
CA GLY A 235 3.96 -1.76 -21.03
C GLY A 235 4.93 -2.37 -22.04
N GLY A 236 4.79 -3.67 -22.30
CA GLY A 236 5.65 -4.46 -23.17
C GLY A 236 5.93 -5.84 -22.58
N MET A 237 6.93 -6.54 -23.13
CA MET A 237 7.40 -7.81 -22.55
C MET A 237 8.23 -7.53 -21.30
N ILE A 238 7.78 -8.01 -20.14
CA ILE A 238 8.39 -7.73 -18.84
C ILE A 238 8.56 -9.04 -18.07
N ARG A 239 9.75 -9.23 -17.48
CA ARG A 239 10.02 -10.32 -16.55
C ARG A 239 9.33 -10.07 -15.20
N ASP A 240 8.53 -11.03 -14.75
CA ASP A 240 7.78 -10.98 -13.49
C ASP A 240 8.13 -12.10 -12.51
N ALA A 241 8.88 -13.11 -12.96
CA ALA A 241 9.50 -14.14 -12.13
C ALA A 241 10.81 -14.65 -12.76
N PHE A 242 11.50 -15.54 -12.05
CA PHE A 242 12.80 -16.05 -12.48
C PHE A 242 12.71 -16.79 -13.82
N ASP A 243 11.64 -17.57 -14.00
CA ASP A 243 11.37 -18.44 -15.14
C ASP A 243 10.22 -17.93 -16.02
N HIS A 244 9.66 -16.76 -15.73
CA HIS A 244 8.53 -16.21 -16.46
C HIS A 244 8.68 -14.73 -16.81
N TYR A 245 8.29 -14.39 -18.04
CA TYR A 245 8.07 -13.03 -18.51
C TYR A 245 6.86 -13.04 -19.44
N GLY A 246 6.09 -11.95 -19.44
CA GLY A 246 4.85 -11.86 -20.21
C GLY A 246 4.60 -10.47 -20.75
N PHE A 247 3.63 -10.37 -21.65
CA PHE A 247 3.17 -9.09 -22.16
C PHE A 247 2.40 -8.34 -21.06
N ARG A 248 2.69 -7.05 -20.92
CA ARG A 248 2.06 -6.11 -19.99
C ARG A 248 1.50 -4.94 -20.75
N THR A 249 0.30 -4.51 -20.39
CA THR A 249 -0.34 -3.32 -20.93
C THR A 249 0.22 -2.06 -20.27
N GLN A 250 -0.31 -0.90 -20.68
CA GLN A 250 0.00 0.37 -20.06
C GLN A 250 -0.25 0.33 -18.55
N SER A 251 0.65 0.95 -17.79
CA SER A 251 0.51 1.16 -16.35
C SER A 251 -0.15 2.49 -16.04
N ASP A 252 -0.88 2.57 -14.94
CA ASP A 252 -1.63 3.79 -14.58
C ASP A 252 -0.71 4.94 -14.14
N GLY A 253 0.42 4.60 -13.51
CA GLY A 253 1.39 5.56 -13.00
C GLY A 253 1.36 5.72 -11.47
N ASP A 254 0.88 4.70 -10.77
CA ASP A 254 0.94 4.59 -9.32
C ASP A 254 2.35 4.45 -8.78
N GLY A 255 2.58 4.89 -7.54
CA GLY A 255 3.82 4.59 -6.82
C GLY A 255 4.00 3.10 -6.51
N ILE A 256 3.03 2.51 -5.81
CA ILE A 256 2.99 1.09 -5.46
C ILE A 256 1.57 0.56 -5.71
N SER A 257 1.42 -0.38 -6.63
CA SER A 257 0.14 -1.04 -6.89
C SER A 257 0.16 -2.48 -6.36
N ILE A 258 -0.89 -2.87 -5.63
CA ILE A 258 -1.05 -4.19 -5.02
C ILE A 258 -2.32 -4.83 -5.57
N PHE A 259 -2.16 -5.93 -6.30
CA PHE A 259 -3.24 -6.64 -6.96
C PHE A 259 -3.32 -8.07 -6.42
N GLY A 260 -4.37 -8.39 -5.63
CA GLY A 260 -4.50 -9.70 -4.99
C GLY A 260 -3.29 -10.09 -4.14
N GLY A 261 -2.69 -9.12 -3.44
CA GLY A 261 -1.50 -9.33 -2.61
C GLY A 261 -1.85 -9.67 -1.16
N SER A 262 -1.04 -10.50 -0.49
CA SER A 262 -1.23 -10.80 0.95
C SER A 262 0.05 -10.79 1.77
N HIS A 263 -0.04 -10.45 3.06
CA HIS A 263 1.13 -10.29 3.94
C HIS A 263 2.14 -9.30 3.36
N ILE A 264 1.74 -8.02 3.32
CA ILE A 264 2.54 -6.94 2.77
C ILE A 264 2.79 -5.90 3.86
N TRP A 265 4.03 -5.45 3.97
CA TRP A 265 4.41 -4.38 4.88
C TRP A 265 5.17 -3.29 4.13
N ILE A 266 4.58 -2.10 4.09
CA ILE A 266 5.19 -0.89 3.53
C ILE A 266 5.54 0.00 4.71
N ASP A 267 6.82 0.30 4.90
CA ASP A 267 7.32 0.96 6.11
C ASP A 267 8.37 2.02 5.79
N HIS A 268 8.31 3.16 6.48
CA HIS A 268 9.31 4.22 6.31
C HIS A 268 9.53 4.65 4.85
N VAL A 269 8.48 4.64 4.01
CA VAL A 269 8.58 5.19 2.66
C VAL A 269 8.28 6.68 2.67
N SER A 270 8.87 7.43 1.72
CA SER A 270 8.52 8.82 1.45
C SER A 270 8.01 8.95 0.03
N MET A 271 6.74 9.34 -0.13
CA MET A 271 6.08 9.33 -1.43
C MET A 271 5.39 10.66 -1.76
N TYR A 272 5.47 11.07 -3.02
CA TYR A 272 4.84 12.29 -3.53
C TYR A 272 4.78 12.30 -5.06
N ASN A 273 3.88 13.09 -5.64
CA ASN A 273 3.86 13.41 -7.07
C ASN A 273 3.95 12.20 -8.03
N CYS A 274 3.20 11.13 -7.78
CA CYS A 274 2.93 10.11 -8.80
C CYS A 274 1.87 10.62 -9.79
N GLN A 275 1.78 10.01 -10.97
CA GLN A 275 0.83 10.40 -12.01
C GLN A 275 -0.61 10.04 -11.63
N ASP A 276 -0.83 8.86 -11.06
CA ASP A 276 -2.15 8.42 -10.59
C ASP A 276 -2.19 8.35 -9.05
N GLY A 277 -2.17 7.17 -8.42
CA GLY A 277 -2.15 7.00 -6.97
C GLY A 277 -0.75 6.93 -6.32
N LEU A 278 -0.63 7.11 -4.99
CA LEU A 278 0.62 6.73 -4.30
C LEU A 278 0.63 5.23 -3.98
N ILE A 279 -0.39 4.72 -3.31
CA ILE A 279 -0.50 3.30 -2.96
C ILE A 279 -1.91 2.79 -3.17
N ASP A 280 -2.04 1.85 -4.09
CA ASP A 280 -3.32 1.22 -4.43
C ASP A 280 -3.31 -0.25 -4.06
N ALA A 281 -4.39 -0.73 -3.42
CA ALA A 281 -4.57 -2.13 -3.06
C ALA A 281 -5.96 -2.60 -3.46
N ILE A 282 -6.03 -3.59 -4.34
CA ILE A 282 -7.28 -4.05 -4.97
C ILE A 282 -7.30 -5.57 -5.16
N MET A 283 -8.38 -6.11 -5.73
CA MET A 283 -8.48 -7.50 -6.18
C MET A 283 -8.31 -8.52 -5.04
N GLY A 284 -8.94 -8.27 -3.88
CA GLY A 284 -8.88 -9.15 -2.72
C GLY A 284 -7.58 -9.08 -1.94
N SER A 285 -6.80 -7.99 -2.10
CA SER A 285 -5.58 -7.77 -1.33
C SER A 285 -5.88 -7.67 0.16
N THR A 286 -5.07 -8.30 1.03
CA THR A 286 -5.36 -8.34 2.48
C THR A 286 -4.11 -8.58 3.33
N ALA A 287 -4.23 -8.54 4.65
CA ALA A 287 -3.12 -8.67 5.59
C ALA A 287 -1.98 -7.67 5.30
N ILE A 288 -2.34 -6.38 5.23
CA ILE A 288 -1.42 -5.29 4.88
C ILE A 288 -1.23 -4.34 6.06
N THR A 289 0.02 -3.93 6.29
CA THR A 289 0.34 -2.78 7.15
C THR A 289 1.11 -1.74 6.36
N ILE A 290 0.67 -0.48 6.44
CA ILE A 290 1.40 0.67 5.94
C ILE A 290 1.75 1.55 7.14
N SER A 291 3.04 1.65 7.46
CA SER A 291 3.49 2.31 8.69
C SER A 291 4.64 3.28 8.52
N ASN A 292 4.77 4.20 9.48
CA ASN A 292 5.90 5.12 9.60
C ASN A 292 6.24 5.90 8.32
N SER A 293 5.29 6.08 7.41
CA SER A 293 5.54 6.62 6.08
C SER A 293 5.13 8.08 5.98
N HIS A 294 5.72 8.80 5.02
CA HIS A 294 5.50 10.23 4.83
C HIS A 294 4.98 10.52 3.42
N PHE A 295 3.81 11.14 3.35
CA PHE A 295 3.11 11.43 2.10
C PHE A 295 2.92 12.93 1.93
N THR A 296 3.23 13.48 0.75
CA THR A 296 3.05 14.92 0.45
C THR A 296 2.72 15.15 -1.03
N HIS A 297 2.26 16.37 -1.37
CA HIS A 297 2.07 16.88 -2.75
C HIS A 297 1.47 15.86 -3.73
N HIS A 298 0.22 15.47 -3.49
CA HIS A 298 -0.43 14.47 -4.31
C HIS A 298 -1.95 14.53 -4.16
N ASN A 299 -2.69 14.22 -5.24
CA ASN A 299 -4.14 14.25 -5.22
C ASN A 299 -4.73 12.99 -4.60
N GLU A 300 -4.44 11.84 -5.22
CA GLU A 300 -5.10 10.55 -4.94
C GLU A 300 -4.18 9.66 -4.10
N VAL A 301 -4.18 9.84 -2.77
CA VAL A 301 -3.10 9.29 -1.94
C VAL A 301 -3.13 7.76 -1.83
N MET A 302 -4.24 7.16 -1.40
CA MET A 302 -4.37 5.72 -1.21
C MET A 302 -5.77 5.24 -1.57
N LEU A 303 -5.87 4.29 -2.51
CA LEU A 303 -7.13 3.64 -2.87
C LEU A 303 -7.13 2.17 -2.44
N PHE A 304 -8.10 1.80 -1.61
CA PHE A 304 -8.28 0.43 -1.14
C PHE A 304 -9.62 -0.12 -1.63
N GLY A 305 -9.54 -0.99 -2.63
CA GLY A 305 -10.64 -1.47 -3.47
C GLY A 305 -10.99 -0.46 -4.57
N ALA A 306 -10.92 -0.88 -5.84
CA ALA A 306 -11.09 0.03 -6.99
C ALA A 306 -12.52 0.10 -7.53
N SER A 307 -13.29 -0.98 -7.42
CA SER A 307 -14.60 -1.12 -8.05
C SER A 307 -15.71 -1.23 -7.01
N ASP A 308 -16.84 -0.60 -7.29
CA ASP A 308 -18.05 -0.69 -6.47
C ASP A 308 -18.77 -2.06 -6.63
N SER A 309 -18.40 -2.86 -7.63
CA SER A 309 -19.00 -4.17 -7.90
C SER A 309 -18.15 -5.37 -7.46
N TYR A 310 -16.89 -5.15 -7.07
CA TYR A 310 -15.94 -6.21 -6.76
C TYR A 310 -15.99 -6.62 -5.28
N LYS A 311 -17.03 -7.39 -4.92
CA LYS A 311 -17.34 -7.76 -3.53
C LYS A 311 -16.29 -8.63 -2.86
N GLU A 312 -15.42 -9.27 -3.65
CA GLU A 312 -14.28 -10.06 -3.17
C GLU A 312 -13.30 -9.22 -2.35
N ASP A 313 -13.29 -7.88 -2.48
CA ASP A 313 -12.56 -6.96 -1.60
C ASP A 313 -13.08 -6.95 -0.15
N SER A 314 -14.18 -7.65 0.17
CA SER A 314 -14.67 -7.80 1.55
C SER A 314 -13.68 -8.48 2.50
N ILE A 315 -12.73 -9.24 1.96
CA ILE A 315 -11.65 -9.86 2.77
C ILE A 315 -10.50 -8.89 3.07
N MET A 316 -10.50 -7.69 2.49
CA MET A 316 -9.40 -6.74 2.61
C MET A 316 -9.24 -6.28 4.06
N GLN A 317 -8.02 -6.37 4.59
CA GLN A 317 -7.69 -5.95 5.95
C GLN A 317 -6.38 -5.18 5.95
N ILE A 318 -6.46 -3.87 6.22
CA ILE A 318 -5.32 -2.96 6.13
C ILE A 318 -5.18 -2.14 7.41
N THR A 319 -3.97 -2.09 7.96
CA THR A 319 -3.60 -1.19 9.07
C THR A 319 -2.78 -0.02 8.54
N LEU A 320 -3.24 1.21 8.80
CA LEU A 320 -2.46 2.43 8.61
C LEU A 320 -1.98 2.93 9.97
N ALA A 321 -0.69 2.92 10.22
CA ALA A 321 -0.14 3.25 11.54
C ALA A 321 1.05 4.20 11.52
N PHE A 322 1.03 5.22 12.37
CA PHE A 322 2.18 6.11 12.58
C PHE A 322 2.65 6.87 11.33
N ASN A 323 1.80 7.00 10.32
CA ASN A 323 2.12 7.76 9.10
C ASN A 323 1.97 9.26 9.34
N HIS A 324 2.69 10.06 8.55
CA HIS A 324 2.50 11.49 8.45
C HIS A 324 1.92 11.85 7.08
N PHE A 325 0.67 12.33 7.08
CA PHE A 325 0.01 12.90 5.92
C PHE A 325 0.24 14.41 5.92
N GLY A 326 1.23 14.79 5.12
CA GLY A 326 1.83 16.12 5.11
C GLY A 326 1.22 17.07 4.08
N ARG A 327 1.94 18.16 3.80
CA ARG A 327 1.47 19.26 2.95
C ARG A 327 1.13 18.82 1.51
N GLY A 328 0.16 19.52 0.92
CA GLY A 328 -0.18 19.36 -0.50
C GLY A 328 -0.94 18.08 -0.85
N LEU A 329 -1.46 17.35 0.15
CA LEU A 329 -2.36 16.22 -0.09
C LEU A 329 -3.78 16.71 -0.32
N VAL A 330 -4.49 16.16 -1.31
CA VAL A 330 -5.88 16.56 -1.59
C VAL A 330 -6.86 15.65 -0.85
N GLN A 331 -6.80 14.34 -1.08
CA GLN A 331 -7.80 13.37 -0.64
C GLN A 331 -7.27 11.93 -0.49
N ARG A 332 -8.16 10.98 -0.14
CA ARG A 332 -7.92 9.53 -0.09
C ARG A 332 -6.80 9.08 0.86
N MET A 333 -6.87 9.44 2.15
CA MET A 333 -5.89 9.05 3.18
C MET A 333 -6.48 8.18 4.32
N PRO A 334 -7.18 7.05 4.03
CA PRO A 334 -7.37 6.40 2.72
C PRO A 334 -8.76 6.67 2.12
N ARG A 335 -9.00 6.18 0.89
CA ARG A 335 -10.35 5.91 0.36
C ARG A 335 -10.56 4.39 0.29
N CYS A 336 -11.63 3.91 0.92
CA CYS A 336 -11.86 2.50 1.16
C CYS A 336 -13.16 1.97 0.55
N ARG A 337 -13.18 0.68 0.20
CA ARG A 337 -14.38 -0.09 -0.16
C ARG A 337 -14.41 -1.44 0.53
N PHE A 338 -15.61 -1.91 0.87
CA PHE A 338 -15.90 -3.22 1.46
C PHE A 338 -15.21 -3.56 2.78
N GLY A 339 -13.92 -3.89 2.74
CA GLY A 339 -13.17 -4.54 3.82
C GLY A 339 -13.02 -3.74 5.12
N PHE A 340 -12.00 -4.11 5.89
CA PHE A 340 -11.72 -3.58 7.23
C PHE A 340 -10.43 -2.77 7.28
N PHE A 341 -10.54 -1.56 7.83
CA PHE A 341 -9.45 -0.59 7.83
C PHE A 341 -9.22 -0.05 9.24
N HIS A 342 -8.05 -0.37 9.78
CA HIS A 342 -7.61 0.16 11.08
C HIS A 342 -6.68 1.36 10.86
N VAL A 343 -7.19 2.55 11.15
CA VAL A 343 -6.46 3.81 10.97
C VAL A 343 -6.04 4.32 12.35
N VAL A 344 -4.77 4.16 12.71
CA VAL A 344 -4.31 4.33 14.09
C VAL A 344 -3.07 5.20 14.26
N ASN A 345 -3.17 6.19 15.14
CA ASN A 345 -2.05 7.07 15.52
C ASN A 345 -1.30 7.74 14.34
N ASN A 346 -1.99 8.07 13.26
CA ASN A 346 -1.47 8.84 12.13
C ASN A 346 -1.60 10.35 12.38
N ASP A 347 -0.67 11.15 11.83
CA ASP A 347 -0.68 12.61 11.90
C ASP A 347 -1.15 13.21 10.57
N TYR A 348 -2.36 13.74 10.55
CA TYR A 348 -2.96 14.43 9.42
C TYR A 348 -2.79 15.93 9.62
N THR A 349 -1.77 16.50 8.99
CA THR A 349 -1.49 17.93 9.14
C THR A 349 -2.10 18.76 8.03
N HIS A 350 -2.36 18.17 6.87
CA HIS A 350 -2.97 18.83 5.72
C HIS A 350 -3.84 17.85 4.93
N TRP A 351 -4.98 18.36 4.44
CA TRP A 351 -5.76 17.83 3.33
C TRP A 351 -6.46 19.01 2.65
N LEU A 352 -6.83 18.88 1.38
CA LEU A 352 -7.52 19.96 0.65
C LEU A 352 -9.01 19.68 0.43
N MET A 353 -9.42 18.41 0.43
CA MET A 353 -10.83 18.01 0.24
C MET A 353 -11.37 17.24 1.45
N TYR A 354 -10.85 16.04 1.71
CA TYR A 354 -11.16 15.22 2.88
C TYR A 354 -9.95 14.36 3.25
N ALA A 355 -9.93 13.80 4.46
CA ALA A 355 -8.85 12.90 4.87
C ALA A 355 -9.23 11.44 4.63
N ILE A 356 -10.32 10.97 5.24
CA ILE A 356 -10.72 9.55 5.21
C ILE A 356 -12.03 9.43 4.44
N GLY A 357 -12.11 8.53 3.46
CA GLY A 357 -13.31 8.36 2.66
C GLY A 357 -13.61 6.91 2.29
N GLY A 358 -14.75 6.71 1.64
CA GLY A 358 -15.13 5.40 1.14
C GLY A 358 -16.51 5.32 0.51
N SER A 359 -16.73 4.24 -0.22
CA SER A 359 -18.01 3.81 -0.82
C SER A 359 -18.18 2.30 -0.60
N GLN A 360 -19.38 1.74 -0.78
CA GLN A 360 -19.64 0.31 -0.57
C GLN A 360 -19.30 -0.20 0.84
N HIS A 361 -19.84 0.47 1.86
CA HIS A 361 -19.89 -0.01 3.25
C HIS A 361 -18.57 -0.51 3.90
N PRO A 362 -17.42 0.17 3.73
CA PRO A 362 -16.18 -0.24 4.40
C PRO A 362 -16.32 -0.09 5.91
N THR A 363 -15.65 -0.97 6.66
CA THR A 363 -15.47 -0.80 8.11
C THR A 363 -14.22 0.03 8.37
N ILE A 364 -14.38 1.22 8.93
CA ILE A 364 -13.28 2.14 9.24
C ILE A 364 -13.23 2.39 10.74
N VAL A 365 -12.14 1.97 11.37
CA VAL A 365 -11.86 2.18 12.79
C VAL A 365 -10.72 3.19 12.91
N SER A 366 -11.08 4.46 13.17
CA SER A 366 -10.14 5.57 13.41
C SER A 366 -9.84 5.67 14.90
N GLN A 367 -8.58 5.46 15.29
CA GLN A 367 -8.19 5.46 16.70
C GLN A 367 -6.91 6.27 16.98
N GLY A 368 -7.00 7.23 17.90
CA GLY A 368 -5.85 7.97 18.39
C GLY A 368 -5.11 8.78 17.34
N ASN A 369 -5.71 9.08 16.20
CA ASN A 369 -5.12 9.93 15.16
C ASN A 369 -5.12 11.40 15.60
N ARG A 370 -4.38 12.23 14.87
CA ARG A 370 -4.39 13.68 15.06
C ARG A 370 -4.74 14.35 13.74
N PHE A 371 -5.76 15.20 13.76
CA PHE A 371 -6.29 15.88 12.59
C PHE A 371 -6.21 17.39 12.78
N ILE A 372 -5.47 18.07 11.91
CA ILE A 372 -5.50 19.54 11.80
C ILE A 372 -6.27 19.90 10.54
N ALA A 373 -7.50 20.37 10.69
CA ALA A 373 -8.27 20.77 9.52
C ALA A 373 -7.61 21.95 8.80
N PRO A 374 -7.70 22.01 7.45
CA PRO A 374 -7.26 23.16 6.68
C PRO A 374 -8.06 24.42 7.05
N PRO A 375 -7.58 25.63 6.71
CA PRO A 375 -8.33 26.87 6.92
C PRO A 375 -9.69 26.88 6.21
N ASN A 376 -9.83 26.17 5.08
CA ASN A 376 -11.05 26.07 4.30
C ASN A 376 -12.24 25.52 5.15
N PRO A 377 -13.32 26.29 5.35
CA PRO A 377 -14.50 25.83 6.09
C PRO A 377 -15.19 24.59 5.49
N SER A 378 -15.13 24.42 4.17
CA SER A 378 -15.76 23.29 3.48
C SER A 378 -14.98 21.97 3.62
N ALA A 379 -13.76 22.02 4.17
CA ALA A 379 -12.89 20.86 4.34
C ALA A 379 -12.63 20.55 5.83
N LYS A 380 -13.51 20.99 6.74
CA LYS A 380 -13.43 20.68 8.18
C LYS A 380 -13.81 19.23 8.50
N GLN A 381 -14.71 18.66 7.72
CA GLN A 381 -15.10 17.27 7.87
C GLN A 381 -13.95 16.35 7.43
N ILE A 382 -13.51 15.49 8.33
CA ILE A 382 -12.47 14.49 8.06
C ILE A 382 -12.99 13.43 7.09
N THR A 383 -14.26 13.06 7.24
CA THR A 383 -14.90 11.92 6.60
C THR A 383 -15.67 12.28 5.34
N LYS A 384 -15.53 11.50 4.27
CA LYS A 384 -16.31 11.64 3.03
C LYS A 384 -16.91 10.30 2.60
N ARG A 385 -18.25 10.24 2.54
CA ARG A 385 -18.96 9.09 1.96
C ARG A 385 -19.20 9.41 0.51
N GLU A 386 -18.66 8.58 -0.36
CA GLU A 386 -18.82 8.73 -1.80
C GLU A 386 -19.97 7.86 -2.29
N TYR A 387 -20.79 8.43 -3.19
CA TYR A 387 -21.85 7.75 -3.93
C TYR A 387 -22.86 6.97 -3.06
N ALA A 388 -23.10 7.44 -1.82
CA ALA A 388 -24.06 6.85 -0.91
C ALA A 388 -24.87 7.94 -0.19
N ASP A 389 -26.18 7.75 -0.14
CA ASP A 389 -27.09 8.63 0.60
C ASP A 389 -27.00 8.37 2.11
N GLU A 390 -27.39 9.36 2.93
CA GLU A 390 -27.38 9.23 4.39
C GLU A 390 -28.24 8.08 4.91
N SER A 391 -29.35 7.76 4.22
CA SER A 391 -30.19 6.61 4.54
C SER A 391 -29.44 5.28 4.47
N GLU A 392 -28.42 5.19 3.59
CA GLU A 392 -27.57 4.03 3.40
C GLU A 392 -26.36 4.08 4.34
N TRP A 393 -25.53 5.13 4.21
CA TRP A 393 -24.22 5.13 4.86
C TRP A 393 -24.30 5.22 6.39
N LYS A 394 -25.41 5.70 6.95
CA LYS A 394 -25.61 5.70 8.42
C LYS A 394 -25.56 4.30 9.03
N ASN A 395 -25.75 3.25 8.23
CA ASN A 395 -25.69 1.86 8.67
C ASN A 395 -24.29 1.23 8.52
N TRP A 396 -23.33 1.92 7.89
CA TRP A 396 -21.94 1.46 7.76
C TRP A 396 -21.22 1.51 9.12
N SER A 397 -20.04 0.89 9.25
CA SER A 397 -19.28 0.88 10.52
C SER A 397 -18.11 1.86 10.49
N TRP A 398 -18.34 3.12 10.81
CA TRP A 398 -17.29 4.15 10.87
C TRP A 398 -17.20 4.71 12.28
N ARG A 399 -16.07 4.45 12.94
CA ARG A 399 -15.84 4.75 14.36
C ARG A 399 -14.62 5.67 14.53
N SER A 400 -14.70 6.58 15.50
CA SER A 400 -13.61 7.46 15.93
C SER A 400 -13.45 7.38 17.45
N GLU A 401 -12.24 7.07 17.92
CA GLU A 401 -11.95 6.90 19.35
C GLU A 401 -10.59 7.50 19.72
N GLY A 402 -10.54 8.38 20.73
CA GLY A 402 -9.28 8.97 21.19
C GLY A 402 -8.56 9.89 20.19
N ASP A 403 -9.19 10.19 19.06
CA ASP A 403 -8.69 11.11 18.03
C ASP A 403 -8.58 12.55 18.57
N LEU A 404 -7.54 13.27 18.17
CA LEU A 404 -7.34 14.68 18.50
C LEU A 404 -7.74 15.56 17.31
N MET A 405 -8.83 16.30 17.48
CA MET A 405 -9.36 17.23 16.49
C MET A 405 -8.85 18.65 16.73
N ILE A 406 -8.30 19.30 15.70
CA ILE A 406 -7.71 20.65 15.77
C ILE A 406 -8.23 21.50 14.61
N ASN A 407 -8.38 22.81 14.86
CA ASN A 407 -8.81 23.79 13.87
C ASN A 407 -10.21 23.53 13.29
N GLY A 408 -11.13 23.01 14.13
CA GLY A 408 -12.49 22.70 13.73
C GLY A 408 -12.64 21.39 12.96
N ALA A 409 -11.60 20.54 12.91
CA ALA A 409 -11.75 19.19 12.37
C ALA A 409 -12.86 18.42 13.11
N TYR A 410 -13.63 17.62 12.40
CA TYR A 410 -14.60 16.72 13.02
C TYR A 410 -14.79 15.45 12.20
N PHE A 411 -15.11 14.37 12.91
CA PHE A 411 -15.41 13.05 12.33
C PHE A 411 -16.90 12.80 12.51
N VAL A 412 -17.62 12.56 11.41
CA VAL A 412 -19.02 12.12 11.48
C VAL A 412 -19.01 10.60 11.54
N PRO A 413 -19.44 9.93 12.62
CA PRO A 413 -19.47 8.47 12.70
C PRO A 413 -20.65 7.86 11.92
N ALA A 414 -20.64 6.53 11.76
CA ALA A 414 -21.75 5.76 11.18
C ALA A 414 -21.90 4.41 11.90
N GLY A 415 -23.13 3.91 11.94
CA GLY A 415 -23.47 2.60 12.50
C GLY A 415 -23.52 2.56 14.01
N ASP A 416 -23.64 1.35 14.54
CA ASP A 416 -23.67 1.11 15.98
C ASP A 416 -22.30 1.34 16.61
N GLN A 417 -22.17 2.42 17.37
CA GLN A 417 -20.93 2.83 18.05
C GLN A 417 -20.57 1.93 19.25
N THR A 418 -21.37 0.92 19.57
CA THR A 418 -21.12 -0.07 20.64
C THR A 418 -20.59 -1.41 20.12
N LYS A 419 -20.79 -1.72 18.83
CA LYS A 419 -20.22 -2.93 18.20
C LYS A 419 -18.69 -2.89 18.22
N GLY A 420 -18.07 -4.02 18.53
CA GLY A 420 -16.61 -4.17 18.66
C GLY A 420 -16.00 -3.67 19.98
N LYS A 421 -16.80 -3.23 20.96
CA LYS A 421 -16.30 -2.82 22.31
C LYS A 421 -16.22 -3.97 23.34
N LYS A 422 -16.72 -5.17 23.03
CA LYS A 422 -16.79 -6.33 23.94
C LYS A 422 -16.61 -7.66 23.16
N SER A 423 -15.40 -8.24 23.09
CA SER A 423 -15.10 -9.69 22.91
C SER A 423 -13.65 -9.94 22.43
N ASP A 424 -13.27 -11.21 22.21
CA ASP A 424 -11.92 -11.82 22.28
C ASP A 424 -11.08 -11.96 20.98
N PHE A 425 -9.93 -11.27 20.88
CA PHE A 425 -8.92 -11.45 19.81
C PHE A 425 -7.50 -11.83 20.21
N SER A 426 -6.78 -12.32 19.19
CA SER A 426 -5.32 -12.26 19.06
C SER A 426 -4.80 -10.81 19.03
N ARG A 427 -3.94 -10.48 20.00
CA ARG A 427 -3.26 -9.18 20.21
C ARG A 427 -2.43 -8.61 19.03
N TYR A 428 -2.31 -9.29 17.90
CA TYR A 428 -1.36 -8.94 16.84
C TYR A 428 -1.98 -8.20 15.64
N ASP A 429 -3.28 -8.40 15.38
CA ASP A 429 -3.95 -7.84 14.19
C ASP A 429 -4.35 -6.37 14.32
N MET A 430 -4.60 -5.91 15.55
CA MET A 430 -4.90 -4.50 15.83
C MET A 430 -3.91 -3.91 16.83
N ILE A 431 -3.37 -2.75 16.46
CA ILE A 431 -2.43 -1.98 17.28
C ILE A 431 -3.21 -1.19 18.36
N LYS A 432 -2.90 -1.42 19.64
CA LYS A 432 -3.48 -0.60 20.72
C LYS A 432 -3.11 0.87 20.58
N PHE A 433 -4.10 1.73 20.38
CA PHE A 433 -3.89 3.15 20.16
C PHE A 433 -3.46 3.92 21.42
N LYS A 434 -2.75 5.03 21.22
CA LYS A 434 -2.56 6.10 22.22
C LYS A 434 -3.46 7.29 21.92
N PRO A 435 -3.79 8.17 22.88
CA PRO A 435 -4.55 9.39 22.58
C PRO A 435 -3.87 10.25 21.51
N GLY A 436 -4.65 10.92 20.66
CA GLY A 436 -4.15 11.73 19.54
C GLY A 436 -3.11 12.80 19.91
N ALA A 437 -3.08 13.25 21.16
CA ALA A 437 -2.06 14.15 21.68
C ALA A 437 -0.62 13.58 21.61
N TYR A 438 -0.46 12.25 21.58
CA TYR A 438 0.84 11.58 21.48
C TYR A 438 1.36 11.47 20.05
N VAL A 439 0.50 11.65 19.04
CA VAL A 439 0.81 11.38 17.63
C VAL A 439 2.06 12.12 17.16
N LYS A 440 2.20 13.42 17.45
CA LYS A 440 3.42 14.20 17.13
C LYS A 440 4.72 13.56 17.60
N ARG A 441 4.68 12.80 18.70
CA ARG A 441 5.84 12.02 19.17
C ARG A 441 5.96 10.72 18.39
N LEU A 442 4.85 9.99 18.22
CA LEU A 442 4.82 8.68 17.56
C LEU A 442 5.26 8.74 16.09
N THR A 443 4.90 9.80 15.36
CA THR A 443 5.16 9.99 13.92
C THR A 443 6.36 10.88 13.62
N ARG A 444 7.14 11.25 14.64
CA ARG A 444 8.26 12.22 14.53
C ARG A 444 9.29 11.86 13.44
N PHE A 445 9.45 10.57 13.17
CA PHE A 445 10.43 10.04 12.25
C PHE A 445 9.76 9.34 11.05
N ALA A 446 8.50 9.66 10.76
CA ALA A 446 7.82 9.14 9.60
C ALA A 446 8.54 9.57 8.30
N GLY A 447 8.53 8.71 7.30
CA GLY A 447 9.30 8.85 6.07
C GLY A 447 10.59 8.03 6.10
N THR A 448 11.48 8.27 5.13
CA THR A 448 12.75 7.55 5.05
C THR A 448 13.69 7.97 6.18
N LEU A 449 14.57 7.05 6.55
CA LEU A 449 15.52 7.25 7.65
C LEU A 449 16.95 7.35 7.12
N GLU A 450 17.73 8.29 7.66
CA GLU A 450 19.16 8.40 7.41
C GLU A 450 19.96 7.46 8.33
N CYS A 451 19.77 6.14 8.21
CA CYS A 451 20.51 5.17 9.01
C CYS A 451 22.01 5.16 8.66
N GLN A 452 22.88 5.16 9.68
CA GLN A 452 24.34 5.06 9.50
C GLN A 452 24.86 3.75 10.10
N VAL A 453 25.79 3.10 9.40
CA VAL A 453 26.44 1.87 9.88
C VAL A 453 27.15 2.12 11.22
N GLY A 454 27.01 1.19 12.17
CA GLY A 454 27.60 1.28 13.50
C GLY A 454 26.93 2.31 14.43
N LYS A 455 25.81 2.90 14.02
CA LYS A 455 24.99 3.80 14.83
C LYS A 455 23.54 3.32 14.83
N PRO A 456 22.79 3.59 15.92
CA PRO A 456 21.34 3.46 15.87
C PRO A 456 20.77 4.26 14.70
N CYS A 457 19.74 3.69 14.08
CA CYS A 457 18.85 4.45 13.21
C CYS A 457 17.78 5.14 14.09
#